data_AF-A0A540R5X0-F1
#
_entry.id   AF-A0A540R5X0-F1
#
_cell.length_a   1.000
_cell.length_b   1.000
_cell.length_c   1.000
_cell.angle_alpha   90.00
_cell.angle_beta   90.00
_cell.angle_gamma   90.00
#
_symmetry.space_group_name_H-M   'P 1'
#
loop_
_entity.id
_entity.type
_entity.pdbx_description
1 polymer ?
#
loop_
_entity_poly.entity_id
_entity_poly.type
_entity_poly.pdbx_seq_one_letter_code
_entity_poly.pdbx_strand_id
1 'polypeptide(L)'
;MNVDLIQPAIAAIVGLHFLLFCLSPAARSVVHIITAAFGSVAGAAGMWQISTGADPATTHAAVGLCIGAITLAYAWIFLQVVPAISREETPGLR
;
A
#
# COMPACT_ATOMS: atom_id res chain seq x y z
N MET A 1 24.40 5.26 9.87
CA MET A 1 23.01 5.01 9.43
C MET A 1 22.64 3.61 9.87
N ASN A 2 21.56 3.42 10.63
CA ASN A 2 21.12 2.08 11.02
C ASN A 2 20.50 1.39 9.78
N VAL A 3 21.14 0.31 9.31
CA VAL A 3 20.73 -0.43 8.11
C VAL A 3 19.35 -1.08 8.26
N ASP A 4 18.95 -1.37 9.51
CA ASP A 4 17.67 -1.99 9.82
C ASP A 4 16.47 -1.07 9.53
N LEU A 5 16.70 0.23 9.39
CA LEU A 5 15.65 1.20 9.04
C LEU A 5 15.31 1.18 7.55
N ILE A 6 16.14 0.58 6.70
CA ILE A 6 15.97 0.62 5.24
C ILE A 6 14.66 -0.04 4.81
N GLN A 7 14.38 -1.26 5.27
CA GLN A 7 13.17 -1.97 4.86
C GLN A 7 11.88 -1.25 5.33
N PRO A 8 11.74 -0.82 6.59
CA PRO A 8 10.60 0.00 7.01
C PRO A 8 10.47 1.34 6.26
N ALA A 9 11.59 1.97 5.91
CA ALA A 9 11.58 3.19 5.09
C ALA A 9 11.06 2.90 3.66
N ILE A 10 11.51 1.81 3.04
CA ILE A 10 10.99 1.37 1.73
C ILE A 10 9.49 1.09 1.82
N ALA A 11 9.03 0.39 2.86
CA ALA A 11 7.61 0.14 3.09
C ALA A 11 6.79 1.45 3.18
N ALA A 12 7.30 2.46 3.88
CA ALA A 12 6.65 3.76 3.96
C ALA A 12 6.59 4.46 2.60
N ILE A 13 7.69 4.43 1.83
CA ILE A 13 7.75 5.00 0.47
C ILE A 13 6.76 4.29 -0.47
N VAL A 14 6.70 2.95 -0.41
CA VAL A 14 5.74 2.15 -1.17
C VAL A 14 4.31 2.52 -0.77
N GLY A 15 4.02 2.72 0.51
CA GLY A 15 2.74 3.28 0.95
C GLY A 15 2.43 4.63 0.30
N LEU A 16 3.34 5.60 0.43
CA LEU A 16 3.16 6.94 -0.13
C LEU A 16 2.98 6.95 -1.66
N HIS A 17 3.56 5.97 -2.36
CA HIS A 17 3.43 5.83 -3.82
C HIS A 17 1.97 5.84 -4.29
N PHE A 18 1.05 5.28 -3.50
CA PHE A 18 -0.36 5.21 -3.86
C PHE A 18 -1.03 6.60 -3.92
N LEU A 19 -0.46 7.62 -3.27
CA LEU A 19 -0.96 9.00 -3.38
C LEU A 19 -0.76 9.59 -4.78
N LEU A 20 0.19 9.08 -5.57
CA LEU A 20 0.39 9.54 -6.95
C LEU A 20 -0.87 9.34 -7.81
N PHE A 21 -1.66 8.28 -7.54
CA PHE A 21 -2.92 8.03 -8.24
C PHE A 21 -4.00 9.07 -7.91
N CYS A 22 -3.88 9.81 -6.81
CA CYS A 22 -4.78 10.92 -6.49
C CYS A 22 -4.56 12.14 -7.39
N LEU A 23 -3.43 12.22 -8.09
CA LEU A 23 -3.12 13.30 -9.04
C LEU A 23 -3.79 13.07 -10.40
N SER A 24 -4.20 11.84 -10.73
CA SER A 24 -4.91 11.50 -11.96
C SER A 24 -6.42 11.50 -11.74
N PRO A 25 -7.20 12.32 -12.46
CA PRO A 25 -8.67 12.30 -12.38
C PRO A 25 -9.28 10.93 -12.69
N ALA A 26 -8.64 10.15 -13.57
CA ALA A 26 -9.09 8.81 -13.96
C ALA A 26 -8.82 7.73 -12.89
N ALA A 27 -7.94 7.99 -11.92
CA ALA A 27 -7.56 7.03 -10.88
C ALA A 27 -7.85 7.52 -9.44
N ARG A 28 -8.51 8.68 -9.29
CA ARG A 28 -8.95 9.17 -7.98
C ARG A 28 -9.95 8.20 -7.37
N SER A 29 -9.48 7.42 -6.40
CA SER A 29 -10.30 6.49 -5.65
C SER A 29 -9.90 6.55 -4.19
N VAL A 30 -10.89 6.51 -3.31
CA VAL A 30 -10.72 6.42 -1.85
C VAL A 30 -9.82 5.24 -1.48
N VAL A 31 -9.83 4.17 -2.28
CA VAL A 31 -8.97 2.99 -2.10
C VAL A 31 -7.49 3.39 -2.08
N HIS A 32 -7.02 4.21 -3.02
CA HIS A 32 -5.62 4.64 -3.08
C HIS A 32 -5.21 5.45 -1.85
N ILE A 33 -6.10 6.30 -1.34
CA ILE A 33 -5.85 7.11 -0.13
C ILE A 33 -5.71 6.20 1.09
N ILE A 34 -6.62 5.22 1.22
CA ILE A 34 -6.62 4.27 2.33
C ILE A 34 -5.35 3.40 2.28
N THR A 35 -5.04 2.83 1.11
CA THR A 35 -3.83 2.01 0.90
C THR A 35 -2.58 2.82 1.20
N ALA A 36 -2.53 4.09 0.78
CA ALA A 36 -1.41 4.97 1.07
C ALA A 36 -1.23 5.21 2.57
N ALA A 37 -2.32 5.54 3.27
CA ALA A 37 -2.29 5.78 4.70
C ALA A 37 -1.79 4.55 5.47
N PHE A 38 -2.37 3.38 5.19
CA PHE A 38 -1.97 2.13 5.86
C PHE A 38 -0.51 1.75 5.56
N GLY A 39 -0.07 1.83 4.31
CA GLY A 39 1.32 1.50 3.96
C GLY A 39 2.33 2.45 4.59
N SER A 40 2.02 3.75 4.59
CA SER A 40 2.88 4.79 5.20
C SER A 40 2.98 4.61 6.71
N VAL A 41 1.86 4.36 7.39
CA VAL A 41 1.82 4.13 8.83
C VAL A 41 2.57 2.86 9.22
N ALA A 42 2.41 1.76 8.48
CA ALA A 42 3.13 0.52 8.76
C ALA A 42 4.65 0.71 8.69
N GLY A 43 5.15 1.36 7.63
CA GLY A 43 6.57 1.67 7.50
C GLY A 43 7.08 2.63 8.58
N ALA A 44 6.33 3.69 8.89
CA ALA A 44 6.68 4.64 9.95
C ALA A 44 6.69 3.99 11.35
N ALA A 45 5.72 3.14 11.65
CA ALA A 45 5.66 2.39 12.90
C ALA A 45 6.85 1.42 13.03
N GLY A 46 7.24 0.75 11.93
CA GLY A 46 8.43 -0.10 11.92
C GLY A 46 9.72 0.67 12.16
N MET A 47 9.89 1.85 11.53
CA MET A 47 11.03 2.74 11.82
C MET A 47 11.05 3.17 13.28
N TRP A 48 9.89 3.54 13.84
CA TRP A 48 9.78 3.92 15.24
C TRP A 48 10.16 2.78 16.19
N GLN A 49 9.63 1.57 15.99
CA GLN A 49 9.96 0.41 16.81
C GLN A 49 11.46 0.12 16.84
N ILE A 50 12.12 0.08 15.68
CA ILE A 50 13.58 -0.13 15.60
C ILE A 50 14.33 1.00 16.29
N SER A 51 13.89 2.25 16.13
CA SER A 51 14.51 3.40 16.80
C SER A 51 14.41 3.35 18.33
N THR A 52 13.39 2.65 18.85
CA THR A 52 13.19 2.42 20.29
C THR A 52 13.82 1.12 20.82
N GLY A 53 14.58 0.40 19.98
CA GLY A 53 15.31 -0.80 20.38
C GLY A 53 14.57 -2.12 20.23
N ALA A 54 13.47 -2.16 19.46
CA ALA A 54 12.83 -3.43 19.10
C ALA A 54 13.76 -4.30 18.23
N ASP A 55 13.56 -5.62 18.30
CA ASP A 55 14.28 -6.59 17.47
C ASP A 55 13.99 -6.34 15.96
N PRO A 56 15.03 -6.05 15.14
CA PRO A 56 14.86 -5.76 13.73
C PRO A 56 14.16 -6.87 12.94
N ALA A 57 14.50 -8.13 13.21
CA ALA A 57 13.94 -9.27 12.45
C ALA A 57 12.43 -9.39 12.65
N THR A 58 11.97 -9.26 13.89
CA THR A 58 10.55 -9.28 14.23
C THR A 58 9.82 -8.08 13.62
N THR A 59 10.39 -6.87 13.72
CA THR A 59 9.79 -5.68 13.12
C THR A 59 9.73 -5.78 11.59
N HIS A 60 10.77 -6.29 10.94
CA HIS A 60 10.80 -6.51 9.48
C HIS A 60 9.72 -7.50 9.05
N ALA A 61 9.57 -8.61 9.76
CA ALA A 61 8.52 -9.59 9.49
C ALA A 61 7.12 -8.97 9.63
N ALA A 62 6.87 -8.22 10.71
CA ALA A 62 5.59 -7.55 10.95
C ALA A 62 5.26 -6.52 9.86
N VAL A 63 6.22 -5.63 9.53
CA VAL A 63 6.07 -4.64 8.45
C VAL A 63 5.82 -5.33 7.11
N GLY A 64 6.58 -6.38 6.80
CA GLY A 64 6.42 -7.16 5.58
C GLY A 64 5.04 -7.80 5.46
N LEU A 65 4.53 -8.39 6.54
CA LEU A 65 3.18 -8.96 6.59
C LEU A 65 2.09 -7.88 6.40
N CYS A 66 2.23 -6.72 7.05
CA CYS A 66 1.30 -5.61 6.88
C CYS A 66 1.26 -5.13 5.42
N ILE A 67 2.42 -4.88 4.81
CA ILE A 67 2.51 -4.43 3.41
C ILE A 67 1.98 -5.50 2.46
N GLY A 68 2.30 -6.78 2.70
CA GLY A 68 1.79 -7.90 1.91
C GLY A 68 0.26 -7.98 1.95
N ALA A 69 -0.34 -7.87 3.15
CA ALA A 69 -1.78 -7.89 3.32
C ALA A 69 -2.47 -6.71 2.63
N ILE A 70 -1.93 -5.49 2.77
CA ILE A 70 -2.44 -4.29 2.09
C ILE A 70 -2.38 -4.46 0.57
N THR A 71 -1.27 -5.01 0.07
CA THR A 71 -1.08 -5.26 -1.38
C THR A 71 -2.08 -6.27 -1.91
N LEU A 72 -2.30 -7.37 -1.20
CA LEU A 72 -3.30 -8.39 -1.59
C LEU A 72 -4.73 -7.83 -1.55
N ALA A 73 -5.07 -7.06 -0.52
CA ALA A 73 -6.38 -6.42 -0.42
C ALA A 73 -6.61 -5.43 -1.57
N TYR A 74 -5.60 -4.62 -1.89
CA TYR A 74 -5.64 -3.69 -3.01
C TYR A 74 -5.81 -4.43 -4.35
N ALA A 75 -5.03 -5.48 -4.59
CA ALA A 75 -5.13 -6.30 -5.80
C ALA A 75 -6.51 -6.96 -5.94
N TRP A 76 -7.07 -7.49 -4.85
CA TRP A 76 -8.41 -8.07 -4.85
C TRP A 76 -9.48 -7.04 -5.23
N ILE A 77 -9.46 -5.86 -4.61
CA ILE A 77 -10.40 -4.77 -4.92
C ILE A 77 -10.26 -4.38 -6.40
N PHE A 78 -9.03 -4.22 -6.89
CA PHE A 78 -8.77 -3.85 -8.28
C PHE A 78 -9.32 -4.90 -9.26
N LEU A 79 -9.11 -6.20 -9.00
CA LEU A 79 -9.61 -7.29 -9.83
C LEU A 79 -11.14 -7.38 -9.87
N GLN A 80 -11.85 -6.91 -8.84
CA GLN A 80 -13.31 -6.85 -8.85
C GLN A 80 -13.84 -5.63 -9.61
N VAL A 81 -13.10 -4.52 -9.59
CA VAL A 81 -13.51 -3.25 -10.21
C VAL A 81 -13.20 -3.21 -11.71
N VAL A 82 -12.07 -3.75 -12.17
CA VAL A 82 -11.67 -3.72 -13.59
C VAL A 82 -12.73 -4.36 -14.52
N PRO A 83 -13.27 -5.57 -14.23
CA PRO A 83 -14.32 -6.16 -15.08
C PRO A 83 -15.63 -5.36 -15.09
N ALA A 84 -15.90 -4.57 -14.05
CA ALA A 84 -17.10 -3.74 -13.98
C ALA A 84 -16.99 -2.53 -14.92
N ILE A 85 -15.83 -1.87 -14.94
CA ILE A 85 -15.56 -0.74 -15.85
C ILE A 85 -15.61 -1.20 -17.32
N SER A 86 -15.02 -2.36 -17.65
CA SER A 86 -15.04 -2.89 -19.03
C SER A 86 -16.44 -3.19 -19.57
N ARG A 87 -17.42 -3.47 -18.69
CA ARG A 87 -18.82 -3.74 -19.10
C ARG A 87 -19.62 -2.48 -19.34
N GLU A 88 -19.32 -1.38 -18.63
CA GLU A 88 -19.99 -0.10 -18.84
C GLU A 88 -19.54 0.58 -20.15
N GLU A 89 -18.32 0.33 -20.63
CA GLU A 89 -17.83 0.84 -21.91
C GLU A 89 -18.38 0.07 -23.14
N THR A 90 -19.06 -1.07 -22.94
CA THR A 90 -19.68 -1.86 -24.02
C THR A 90 -21.18 -2.09 -23.83
N PRO A 91 -22.02 -1.04 -23.70
CA PRO A 91 -23.45 -1.19 -23.44
C PRO A 91 -24.27 -1.52 -24.71
N GLY A 92 -23.78 -2.41 -25.59
CA GLY A 92 -24.46 -2.69 -26.87
C GLY A 92 -23.97 -3.87 -27.71
N LEU A 93 -23.05 -4.71 -27.24
CA LEU A 93 -22.63 -5.93 -27.96
C LEU A 93 -23.10 -7.18 -27.21
N ARG A 94 -24.42 -7.44 -27.26
CA ARG A 94 -25.03 -8.74 -26.98
C ARG A 94 -26.08 -9.03 -28.03
#